data_AF-A0A963LWA5-F1
#
_entry.id   AF-A0A963LWA5-F1
#
_cell.length_a   1.000
_cell.length_b   1.000
_cell.length_c   1.000
_cell.angle_alpha   90.00
_cell.angle_beta   90.00
_cell.angle_gamma   90.00
#
_symmetry.space_group_name_H-M   'P 1'
#
loop_
_entity.id
_entity.type
_entity.pdbx_description
1 polymer ?
#
loop_
_entity_poly.entity_id
_entity_poly.type
_entity_poly.pdbx_seq_one_letter_code
_entity_poly.pdbx_strand_id
1 'polypeptide(L)'
;ALCVVLAVAVLPWYAIQDGFWSTGWLRDYPLSGDAAPALFLWLQGRNLWLLPVGVLALIALLAGLRGASQAVQARLLMALGLLGIAYMLAQGFLFGLRGWNLAWLAELFGETEQRQFGMGYGALVAGAGFLFLLTRGLALRGMVSGDAFVAGSLGLVIALTLLFIGLPVLQMLAIPFRGPDGGWALAPFVERLVDDKIWRVACFYSRSTCGVAWNSLLLAITVGVLSTLLGLAFALVLTRTGVRFRSAFKSLSLLPIITPPFVIGLAIILLFGLSGNVTQFVAAQFGVEPTRWVYGFTGVLIAQLLSFTPIAFLVLIGVVEAISPSLEEAAQTLRA
;
A
#
# COMPACT_ATOMS: atom_id res chain seq x y z
N ALA A 1 5.00 -1.64 27.91
CA ALA A 1 5.34 -0.58 28.89
C ALA A 1 6.84 -0.56 29.18
N LEU A 2 7.42 -1.61 29.77
CA LEU A 2 8.87 -1.66 30.06
C LEU A 2 9.74 -1.40 28.82
N CYS A 3 9.44 -2.05 27.69
CA CYS A 3 10.18 -1.83 26.44
C CYS A 3 10.13 -0.37 25.96
N VAL A 4 9.02 0.34 26.18
CA VAL A 4 8.88 1.76 25.81
C VAL A 4 9.74 2.63 26.71
N VAL A 5 9.75 2.35 28.02
CA VAL A 5 10.62 3.07 28.98
C VAL A 5 12.10 2.85 28.64
N LEU A 6 12.49 1.61 28.34
CA LEU A 6 13.86 1.29 27.90
C LEU A 6 14.21 1.98 26.57
N ALA A 7 13.28 2.03 25.62
CA ALA A 7 13.49 2.69 24.35
C ALA A 7 13.74 4.20 24.52
N VAL A 8 12.98 4.85 25.39
CA VAL A 8 13.16 6.27 25.74
C VAL A 8 14.48 6.52 26.49
N ALA A 9 14.88 5.57 27.34
CA ALA A 9 16.04 5.73 28.21
C ALA A 9 17.38 5.43 27.53
N VAL A 10 17.41 4.46 26.60
CA VAL A 10 18.67 3.86 26.10
C VAL A 10 18.83 3.98 24.59
N LEU A 11 17.75 4.01 23.81
CA LEU A 11 17.89 3.98 22.35
C LEU A 11 17.92 5.40 21.75
N PRO A 12 18.73 5.64 20.71
CA PRO A 12 18.72 6.90 19.97
C PRO A 12 17.31 7.27 19.53
N TRP A 13 16.84 8.46 19.91
CA TRP A 13 15.47 8.88 19.59
C TRP A 13 15.32 9.32 18.14
N TYR A 14 16.34 9.99 17.59
CA TYR A 14 16.38 10.46 16.21
C TYR A 14 17.07 9.46 15.28
N ALA A 15 16.76 9.60 13.99
CA ALA A 15 17.31 8.78 12.93
C ALA A 15 18.80 9.06 12.76
N ILE A 16 19.57 7.98 12.63
CA ILE A 16 21.02 8.01 12.51
C ILE A 16 21.38 8.33 11.06
N GLN A 17 22.19 9.35 10.84
CA GLN A 17 22.52 9.85 9.49
C GLN A 17 23.25 8.82 8.64
N ASP A 18 24.14 8.03 9.25
CA ASP A 18 24.91 6.96 8.58
C ASP A 18 24.06 5.75 8.18
N GLY A 19 22.75 5.80 8.42
CA GLY A 19 21.78 4.75 8.09
C GLY A 19 21.43 3.89 9.29
N PHE A 20 20.31 3.18 9.16
CA PHE A 20 19.74 2.34 10.23
C PHE A 20 20.78 1.33 10.73
N TRP A 21 21.34 0.50 9.86
CA TRP A 21 22.29 -0.57 10.23
C TRP A 21 23.70 -0.10 10.61
N SER A 22 23.94 1.20 10.67
CA SER A 22 25.25 1.72 11.06
C SER A 22 25.52 1.48 12.55
N THR A 23 26.77 1.21 12.90
CA THR A 23 27.24 1.10 14.29
C THR A 23 28.10 2.31 14.70
N GLY A 24 28.25 3.30 13.82
CA GLY A 24 29.10 4.48 14.07
C GLY A 24 28.64 5.28 15.28
N TRP A 25 27.33 5.38 15.49
CA TRP A 25 26.70 6.10 16.60
C TRP A 25 27.10 5.59 17.99
N LEU A 26 27.55 4.34 18.14
CA LEU A 26 28.01 3.80 19.42
C LEU A 26 29.26 4.50 19.96
N ARG A 27 30.06 5.11 19.08
CA ARG A 27 31.29 5.81 19.48
C ARG A 27 31.00 7.09 20.25
N ASP A 28 29.97 7.82 19.80
CA ASP A 28 29.61 9.13 20.34
C ASP A 28 28.39 9.06 21.27
N TYR A 29 27.89 7.85 21.55
CA TYR A 29 26.78 7.61 22.46
C TYR A 29 27.21 7.81 23.93
N PRO A 30 26.40 8.47 24.79
CA PRO A 30 25.14 9.16 24.49
C PRO A 30 25.33 10.67 24.21
N LEU A 31 26.57 11.16 24.12
CA LEU A 31 26.91 12.58 24.17
C LEU A 31 26.56 13.36 22.90
N SER A 32 26.50 12.70 21.73
CA SER A 32 26.10 13.35 20.48
C SER A 32 24.57 13.51 20.39
N GLY A 33 24.11 14.66 19.89
CA GLY A 33 22.68 14.97 19.77
C GLY A 33 21.90 13.99 18.88
N ASP A 34 22.57 13.38 17.90
CA ASP A 34 21.97 12.47 16.93
C ASP A 34 21.86 11.03 17.46
N ALA A 35 22.80 10.61 18.34
CA ALA A 35 22.77 9.28 18.97
C ALA A 35 22.11 9.29 20.36
N ALA A 36 21.75 10.46 20.88
CA ALA A 36 21.22 10.61 22.23
C ALA A 36 19.84 9.94 22.40
N PRO A 37 19.63 9.20 23.50
CA PRO A 37 18.30 8.81 23.95
C PRO A 37 17.45 10.01 24.34
N ALA A 38 16.12 9.86 24.26
CA ALA A 38 15.19 10.91 24.65
C ALA A 38 15.39 11.34 26.11
N LEU A 39 15.64 10.39 27.02
CA LEU A 39 15.92 10.69 28.42
C LEU A 39 17.17 11.58 28.60
N PHE A 40 18.22 11.30 27.85
CA PHE A 40 19.46 12.07 27.91
C PHE A 40 19.26 13.50 27.38
N LEU A 41 18.49 13.65 26.30
CA LEU A 41 18.12 14.96 25.77
C LEU A 41 17.35 15.80 26.82
N TRP A 42 16.44 15.19 27.57
CA TRP A 42 15.69 15.87 28.62
C TRP A 42 16.56 16.35 29.77
N LEU A 43 17.54 15.54 30.18
CA LEU A 43 18.49 15.90 31.23
C LEU A 43 19.35 17.12 30.84
N GLN A 44 19.56 17.34 29.54
CA GLN A 44 20.22 18.53 29.00
C GLN A 44 19.27 19.73 28.80
N GLY A 45 18.00 19.61 29.18
CA GLY A 45 16.97 20.63 28.91
C GLY A 45 16.56 20.72 27.43
N ARG A 46 16.96 19.76 26.60
CA ARG A 46 16.67 19.74 25.16
C ARG A 46 15.46 18.86 24.87
N ASN A 47 14.70 19.22 23.84
CA ASN A 47 13.60 18.42 23.30
C ASN A 47 12.59 17.94 24.37
N LEU A 48 12.26 18.82 25.32
CA LEU A 48 11.31 18.55 26.41
C LEU A 48 9.92 18.17 25.88
N TRP A 49 9.59 18.55 24.65
CA TRP A 49 8.38 18.14 23.96
C TRP A 49 8.31 16.61 23.69
N LEU A 50 9.37 15.83 23.92
CA LEU A 50 9.29 14.36 23.88
C LEU A 50 8.83 13.76 25.23
N LEU A 51 8.86 14.53 26.33
CA LEU A 51 8.54 14.08 27.69
C LEU A 51 7.21 13.31 27.79
N PRO A 52 6.11 13.73 27.13
CA PRO A 52 4.84 13.03 27.26
C PRO A 52 4.91 11.56 26.84
N VAL A 53 5.77 11.19 25.89
CA VAL A 53 5.99 9.78 25.51
C VAL A 53 6.53 8.99 26.72
N GLY A 54 7.57 9.50 27.39
CA GLY A 54 8.15 8.83 28.56
C GLY A 54 7.18 8.78 29.74
N VAL A 55 6.43 9.86 29.98
CA VAL A 55 5.42 9.93 31.06
C VAL A 55 4.31 8.91 30.82
N LEU A 56 3.75 8.83 29.61
CA LEU A 56 2.73 7.85 29.25
C LEU A 56 3.24 6.41 29.43
N ALA A 57 4.49 6.16 29.05
CA ALA A 57 5.14 4.86 29.21
C ALA A 57 5.31 4.47 30.69
N LEU A 58 5.72 5.42 31.52
CA LEU A 58 5.89 5.22 32.96
C LEU A 58 4.55 4.98 33.66
N ILE A 59 3.51 5.76 33.31
CA ILE A 59 2.15 5.54 33.82
C ILE A 59 1.67 4.14 33.43
N ALA A 60 1.89 3.72 32.19
CA ALA A 60 1.51 2.38 31.73
C ALA A 60 2.27 1.27 32.48
N LEU A 61 3.54 1.50 32.83
CA LEU A 61 4.35 0.56 33.59
C LEU A 61 3.82 0.44 35.03
N LEU A 62 3.64 1.57 35.72
CA LEU A 62 3.15 1.61 37.09
C LEU A 62 1.73 1.03 37.21
N ALA A 63 0.86 1.30 36.24
CA ALA A 63 -0.48 0.73 36.20
C ALA A 63 -0.49 -0.78 35.93
N GLY A 64 0.54 -1.32 35.26
CA GLY A 64 0.73 -2.76 35.11
C GLY A 64 1.17 -3.45 36.40
N LEU A 65 1.84 -2.74 37.30
CA LEU A 65 2.32 -3.24 38.60
C LEU A 65 1.25 -3.17 39.69
N ARG A 66 0.36 -2.19 39.62
CA ARG A 66 -0.81 -2.10 40.49
C ARG A 66 -1.81 -3.15 40.03
N GLY A 67 -2.03 -4.20 40.82
CA GLY A 67 -2.97 -5.29 40.53
C GLY A 67 -4.43 -4.85 40.44
N ALA A 68 -4.77 -4.03 39.45
CA ALA A 68 -6.10 -3.51 39.19
C ALA A 68 -7.00 -4.60 38.56
N SER A 69 -8.31 -4.39 38.61
CA SER A 69 -9.25 -5.28 37.95
C SER A 69 -9.03 -5.30 36.43
N GLN A 70 -9.32 -6.45 35.80
CA GLN A 70 -9.10 -6.66 34.36
C GLN A 70 -9.77 -5.57 33.51
N ALA A 71 -10.98 -5.14 33.87
CA ALA A 71 -11.71 -4.10 33.14
C ALA A 71 -11.02 -2.72 33.22
N VAL A 72 -10.48 -2.35 34.38
CA VAL A 72 -9.75 -1.08 34.57
C VAL A 72 -8.41 -1.15 33.84
N GLN A 73 -7.69 -2.26 33.97
CA GLN A 73 -6.42 -2.47 33.29
C GLN A 73 -6.59 -2.39 31.77
N ALA A 74 -7.62 -3.04 31.22
CA ALA A 74 -7.92 -2.98 29.79
C ALA A 74 -8.13 -1.55 29.30
N ARG A 75 -9.00 -0.77 29.95
CA ARG A 75 -9.28 0.64 29.59
C ARG A 75 -8.04 1.50 29.65
N LEU A 76 -7.25 1.33 30.71
CA LEU A 76 -6.03 2.11 30.91
C LEU A 76 -4.98 1.80 29.85
N LEU A 77 -4.73 0.53 29.54
CA LEU A 77 -3.77 0.14 28.50
C LEU A 77 -4.18 0.63 27.11
N MET A 78 -5.47 0.57 26.77
CA MET A 78 -6.00 1.12 25.51
C MET A 78 -5.82 2.64 25.45
N ALA A 79 -6.20 3.36 26.52
CA ALA A 79 -6.10 4.81 26.55
C ALA A 79 -4.64 5.27 26.42
N LEU A 80 -3.72 4.68 27.18
CA LEU A 80 -2.30 5.03 27.12
C LEU A 80 -1.64 4.62 25.80
N GLY A 81 -2.00 3.46 25.26
CA GLY A 81 -1.54 3.01 23.94
C GLY A 81 -2.01 3.96 22.83
N LEU A 82 -3.30 4.31 22.82
CA LEU A 82 -3.87 5.21 21.83
C LEU A 82 -3.29 6.63 21.95
N LEU A 83 -3.20 7.16 23.16
CA LEU A 83 -2.61 8.48 23.41
C LEU A 83 -1.14 8.52 23.00
N GLY A 84 -0.37 7.45 23.30
CA GLY A 84 1.02 7.35 22.89
C GLY A 84 1.21 7.37 21.38
N ILE A 85 0.42 6.56 20.65
CA ILE A 85 0.43 6.53 19.19
C ILE A 85 0.00 7.89 18.60
N ALA A 86 -1.12 8.44 19.08
CA ALA A 86 -1.64 9.71 18.60
C ALA A 86 -0.65 10.85 18.82
N TYR A 87 0.01 10.86 19.99
CA TYR A 87 1.04 11.84 20.29
C TYR A 87 2.24 11.69 19.36
N MET A 88 2.77 10.48 19.18
CA MET A 88 3.89 10.25 18.27
C MET A 88 3.56 10.62 16.82
N LEU A 89 2.35 10.33 16.34
CA LEU A 89 1.89 10.78 15.03
C LEU A 89 1.84 12.31 14.96
N ALA A 90 1.25 12.96 15.96
CA ALA A 90 1.22 14.41 16.04
C ALA A 90 2.65 15.00 16.00
N GLN A 91 3.59 14.41 16.73
CA GLN A 91 5.00 14.83 16.71
C GLN A 91 5.62 14.74 15.30
N GLY A 92 5.36 13.64 14.58
CA GLY A 92 5.90 13.41 13.25
C GLY A 92 5.28 14.27 12.14
N PHE A 93 4.02 14.70 12.30
CA PHE A 93 3.30 15.46 11.28
C PHE A 93 3.20 16.95 11.56
N LEU A 94 3.26 17.41 12.81
CA LEU A 94 3.17 18.82 13.17
C LEU A 94 4.49 19.57 12.93
N PHE A 95 5.62 18.94 13.27
CA PHE A 95 6.95 19.53 13.16
C PHE A 95 7.72 18.91 11.99
N GLY A 96 8.31 19.77 11.17
CA GLY A 96 9.24 19.40 10.11
C GLY A 96 10.68 19.78 10.46
N LEU A 97 11.56 19.70 9.46
CA LEU A 97 12.98 20.06 9.60
C LEU A 97 13.23 21.55 9.81
N ARG A 98 12.26 22.41 9.45
CA ARG A 98 12.37 23.87 9.47
C ARG A 98 11.30 24.56 10.33
N GLY A 99 10.65 23.83 11.23
CA GLY A 99 9.56 24.35 12.06
C GLY A 99 8.21 23.70 11.72
N TRP A 100 7.12 24.46 11.72
CA TRP A 100 5.78 23.92 11.45
C TRP A 100 5.65 23.30 10.06
N ASN A 101 5.05 22.10 9.98
CA ASN A 101 4.71 21.48 8.70
C ASN A 101 3.39 22.01 8.14
N LEU A 102 2.52 22.53 9.02
CA LEU A 102 1.24 23.14 8.65
C LEU A 102 1.39 24.67 8.68
N ALA A 103 1.25 25.32 7.53
CA ALA A 103 1.46 26.76 7.38
C ALA A 103 0.60 27.60 8.34
N TRP A 104 -0.66 27.22 8.53
CA TRP A 104 -1.59 27.92 9.42
C TRP A 104 -1.15 27.94 10.89
N LEU A 105 -0.33 26.98 11.35
CA LEU A 105 0.22 26.98 12.70
C LEU A 105 1.30 28.06 12.87
N ALA A 106 2.09 28.32 11.83
CA ALA A 106 3.08 29.38 11.84
C ALA A 106 2.41 30.77 11.90
N GLU A 107 1.26 30.92 11.25
CA GLU A 107 0.46 32.16 11.30
C GLU A 107 -0.15 32.40 12.69
N LEU A 108 -0.63 31.34 13.36
CA LEU A 108 -1.31 31.43 14.65
C LEU A 108 -0.35 31.55 15.85
N PHE A 109 0.76 30.82 15.82
CA PHE A 109 1.67 30.67 16.96
C PHE A 109 3.07 31.25 16.70
N GLY A 110 3.31 31.81 15.50
CA GLY A 110 4.63 32.28 15.08
C GLY A 110 5.56 31.15 14.64
N GLU A 111 6.78 31.51 14.24
CA GLU A 111 7.82 30.53 13.90
C GLU A 111 8.24 29.74 15.13
N THR A 112 8.42 28.43 14.96
CA THR A 112 8.90 27.55 16.03
C THR A 112 10.34 27.14 15.78
N GLU A 113 11.16 27.23 16.82
CA GLU A 113 12.52 26.67 16.80
C GLU A 113 12.51 25.13 16.94
N GLN A 114 11.37 24.53 17.27
CA GLN A 114 11.24 23.09 17.43
C GLN A 114 11.35 22.38 16.09
N ARG A 115 12.22 21.38 16.04
CA ARG A 115 12.49 20.58 14.84
C ARG A 115 12.30 19.11 15.17
N GLN A 116 11.59 18.42 14.29
CA GLN A 116 11.48 16.97 14.33
C GLN A 116 12.30 16.40 13.18
N PHE A 117 13.43 15.80 13.54
CA PHE A 117 14.22 14.98 12.63
C PHE A 117 13.57 13.61 12.47
N GLY A 118 14.07 12.80 11.54
CA GLY A 118 13.58 11.43 11.35
C GLY A 118 13.53 10.67 12.67
N MET A 119 12.50 9.83 12.85
CA MET A 119 12.35 9.02 14.06
C MET A 119 13.31 7.82 14.01
N GLY A 120 14.09 7.64 15.07
CA GLY A 120 15.09 6.58 15.21
C GLY A 120 14.60 5.33 15.92
N TYR A 121 15.54 4.56 16.45
CA TYR A 121 15.30 3.29 17.14
C TYR A 121 14.39 3.43 18.37
N GLY A 122 14.63 4.46 19.20
CA GLY A 122 13.84 4.71 20.39
C GLY A 122 12.38 4.99 20.06
N ALA A 123 12.13 5.82 19.05
CA ALA A 123 10.79 6.11 18.57
C ALA A 123 10.11 4.88 17.94
N LEU A 124 10.82 4.07 17.15
CA LEU A 124 10.29 2.83 16.58
C LEU A 124 9.82 1.85 17.66
N VAL A 125 10.67 1.57 18.65
CA VAL A 125 10.34 0.65 19.75
C VAL A 125 9.25 1.22 20.66
N ALA A 126 9.24 2.54 20.88
CA ALA A 126 8.18 3.21 21.62
C ALA A 126 6.82 3.09 20.91
N GLY A 127 6.77 3.38 19.60
CA GLY A 127 5.57 3.27 18.78
C GLY A 127 5.01 1.85 18.75
N ALA A 128 5.89 0.86 18.50
CA ALA A 128 5.51 -0.56 18.57
C ALA A 128 5.00 -0.91 19.98
N GLY A 129 5.69 -0.47 21.03
CA GLY A 129 5.29 -0.73 22.40
C GLY A 129 3.91 -0.14 22.75
N PHE A 130 3.58 1.08 22.31
CA PHE A 130 2.24 1.64 22.49
C PHE A 130 1.16 0.89 21.70
N LEU A 131 1.48 0.42 20.49
CA LEU A 131 0.60 -0.46 19.72
C LEU A 131 0.33 -1.78 20.44
N PHE A 132 1.35 -2.41 21.02
CA PHE A 132 1.19 -3.62 21.82
C PHE A 132 0.43 -3.37 23.13
N LEU A 133 0.53 -2.18 23.73
CA LEU A 133 -0.32 -1.80 24.87
C LEU A 133 -1.78 -1.66 24.46
N LEU A 134 -2.05 -1.00 23.33
CA LEU A 134 -3.39 -0.83 22.79
C LEU A 134 -4.05 -2.18 22.48
N THR A 135 -3.36 -3.02 21.71
CA THR A 135 -3.85 -4.35 21.31
C THR A 135 -4.01 -5.31 22.48
N ARG A 136 -3.11 -5.29 23.47
CA ARG A 136 -3.29 -6.04 24.72
C ARG A 136 -4.51 -5.55 25.50
N GLY A 137 -4.74 -4.24 25.55
CA GLY A 137 -5.94 -3.67 26.17
C GLY A 137 -7.23 -4.14 25.49
N LEU A 138 -7.23 -4.25 24.15
CA LEU A 138 -8.34 -4.81 23.37
C LEU A 138 -8.53 -6.31 23.64
N ALA A 139 -7.45 -7.09 23.68
CA ALA A 139 -7.49 -8.51 24.02
C ALA A 139 -8.08 -8.75 25.42
N LEU A 140 -7.71 -7.94 26.42
CA LEU A 140 -8.28 -8.04 27.77
C LEU A 140 -9.81 -7.78 27.83
N ARG A 141 -10.39 -7.13 26.81
CA ARG A 141 -11.86 -6.97 26.66
C ARG A 141 -12.54 -8.12 25.94
N GLY A 142 -11.81 -9.16 25.56
CA GLY A 142 -12.33 -10.33 24.85
C GLY A 142 -12.28 -10.22 23.32
N MET A 143 -11.66 -9.18 22.76
CA MET A 143 -11.41 -9.14 21.31
C MET A 143 -10.37 -10.20 20.91
N VAL A 144 -10.49 -10.76 19.70
CA VAL A 144 -9.55 -11.76 19.17
C VAL A 144 -9.38 -12.94 20.14
N SER A 145 -10.50 -13.45 20.66
CA SER A 145 -10.53 -14.54 21.64
C SER A 145 -9.75 -14.29 22.94
N GLY A 146 -9.39 -13.02 23.22
CA GLY A 146 -8.59 -12.65 24.38
C GLY A 146 -7.09 -12.91 24.25
N ASP A 147 -6.61 -13.36 23.10
CA ASP A 147 -5.20 -13.67 22.88
C ASP A 147 -4.39 -12.40 22.59
N ALA A 148 -3.51 -12.03 23.52
CA ALA A 148 -2.68 -10.84 23.40
C ALA A 148 -1.62 -10.93 22.28
N PHE A 149 -1.13 -12.13 21.98
CA PHE A 149 -0.15 -12.33 20.90
C PHE A 149 -0.82 -12.18 19.54
N VAL A 150 -1.95 -12.84 19.33
CA VAL A 150 -2.70 -12.75 18.06
C VAL A 150 -3.23 -11.33 17.84
N ALA A 151 -3.79 -10.70 18.88
CA ALA A 151 -4.23 -9.31 18.80
C ALA A 151 -3.07 -8.34 18.49
N GLY A 152 -1.90 -8.58 19.09
CA GLY A 152 -0.69 -7.79 18.86
C GLY A 152 -0.16 -7.94 17.42
N SER A 153 -0.02 -9.17 16.92
CA SER A 153 0.41 -9.44 15.54
C SER A 153 -0.55 -8.86 14.52
N LEU A 154 -1.86 -9.03 14.71
CA LEU A 154 -2.89 -8.44 13.84
C LEU A 154 -2.81 -6.91 13.85
N GLY A 155 -2.68 -6.31 15.03
CA GLY A 155 -2.53 -4.86 15.17
C GLY A 155 -1.27 -4.33 14.49
N LEU A 156 -0.14 -5.06 14.57
CA LEU A 156 1.10 -4.72 13.87
C LEU A 156 0.92 -4.75 12.35
N VAL A 157 0.30 -5.80 11.80
CA VAL A 157 0.02 -5.91 10.36
C VAL A 157 -0.87 -4.76 9.90
N ILE A 158 -1.93 -4.44 10.64
CA ILE A 158 -2.82 -3.31 10.33
C ILE A 158 -2.04 -1.99 10.37
N ALA A 159 -1.26 -1.75 11.42
CA ALA A 159 -0.49 -0.52 11.57
C ALA A 159 0.54 -0.34 10.44
N LEU A 160 1.28 -1.39 10.08
CA LEU A 160 2.24 -1.37 8.97
C LEU A 160 1.54 -1.16 7.63
N THR A 161 0.41 -1.82 7.40
CA THR A 161 -0.39 -1.64 6.18
C THR A 161 -0.88 -0.20 6.06
N LEU A 162 -1.42 0.37 7.14
CA LEU A 162 -1.87 1.76 7.16
C LEU A 162 -0.71 2.75 7.01
N LEU A 163 0.46 2.47 7.59
CA LEU A 163 1.62 3.35 7.51
C LEU A 163 2.28 3.33 6.12
N PHE A 164 2.47 2.16 5.52
CA PHE A 164 3.21 2.03 4.26
C PHE A 164 2.33 2.07 3.01
N ILE A 165 1.07 1.64 3.12
CA ILE A 165 0.13 1.64 1.99
C ILE A 165 -0.91 2.73 2.20
N GLY A 166 -1.55 2.75 3.38
CA GLY A 166 -2.63 3.70 3.68
C GLY A 166 -2.17 5.16 3.60
N LEU A 167 -1.05 5.52 4.22
CA LEU A 167 -0.58 6.90 4.30
C LEU A 167 -0.20 7.46 2.92
N PRO A 168 0.63 6.80 2.08
CA PRO A 168 0.89 7.30 0.72
C PRO A 168 -0.38 7.40 -0.12
N VAL A 169 -1.31 6.44 0.00
CA VAL A 169 -2.60 6.49 -0.71
C VAL A 169 -3.42 7.70 -0.26
N LEU A 170 -3.54 7.95 1.04
CA LEU A 170 -4.24 9.13 1.57
C LEU A 170 -3.58 10.43 1.12
N GLN A 171 -2.24 10.48 1.11
CA GLN A 171 -1.51 11.63 0.59
C GLN A 171 -1.77 11.85 -0.90
N MET A 172 -1.78 10.79 -1.71
CA MET A 172 -2.12 10.86 -3.13
C MET A 172 -3.56 11.33 -3.36
N LEU A 173 -4.50 10.87 -2.54
CA LEU A 173 -5.89 11.32 -2.59
C LEU A 173 -6.08 12.76 -2.10
N ALA A 174 -5.16 13.30 -1.31
CA ALA A 174 -5.18 14.69 -0.85
C ALA A 174 -4.65 15.69 -1.89
N ILE A 175 -3.79 15.27 -2.83
CA ILE A 175 -3.18 16.14 -3.85
C ILE A 175 -4.21 16.92 -4.67
N PRO A 176 -5.31 16.31 -5.16
CA PRO A 176 -6.31 17.02 -5.97
C PRO A 176 -6.98 18.21 -5.25
N PHE A 177 -7.02 18.18 -3.91
CA PHE A 177 -7.60 19.23 -3.08
C PHE A 177 -6.65 20.39 -2.77
N ARG A 178 -5.38 20.31 -3.19
CA ARG A 178 -4.43 21.41 -3.03
C ARG A 178 -4.56 22.41 -4.17
N GLY A 179 -4.82 23.66 -3.80
CA GLY A 179 -4.84 24.80 -4.72
C GLY A 179 -3.42 25.25 -5.13
N PRO A 180 -3.31 26.17 -6.10
CA PRO A 180 -2.02 26.71 -6.56
C PRO A 180 -1.21 27.36 -5.44
N ASP A 181 -1.89 27.97 -4.47
CA ASP A 181 -1.29 28.67 -3.33
C ASP A 181 -0.96 27.74 -2.15
N GLY A 182 -1.13 26.41 -2.33
CA GLY A 182 -0.86 25.40 -1.30
C GLY A 182 -1.99 25.21 -0.27
N GLY A 183 -3.03 26.04 -0.30
CA GLY A 183 -4.23 25.89 0.53
C GLY A 183 -5.16 24.74 0.11
N TRP A 184 -6.06 24.33 1.01
CA TRP A 184 -7.11 23.37 0.70
C TRP A 184 -8.25 24.06 -0.04
N ALA A 185 -8.51 23.65 -1.28
CA ALA A 185 -9.55 24.23 -2.13
C ALA A 185 -10.35 23.13 -2.83
N LEU A 186 -11.69 23.19 -2.66
CA LEU A 186 -12.59 22.24 -3.31
C LEU A 186 -12.85 22.59 -4.79
N ALA A 187 -12.78 23.86 -5.16
CA ALA A 187 -13.06 24.31 -6.52
C ALA A 187 -12.09 23.72 -7.58
N PRO A 188 -10.75 23.75 -7.40
CA PRO A 188 -9.82 23.12 -8.34
C PRO A 188 -10.02 21.62 -8.48
N PHE A 189 -10.47 20.95 -7.41
CA PHE A 189 -10.82 19.52 -7.46
C PHE A 189 -12.02 19.29 -8.37
N VAL A 190 -13.12 20.04 -8.21
CA VAL A 190 -14.33 19.90 -9.03
C VAL A 190 -14.05 20.22 -10.49
N GLU A 191 -13.29 21.29 -10.77
CA GLU A 191 -12.89 21.64 -12.14
C GLU A 191 -12.09 20.52 -12.83
N ARG A 192 -11.11 19.94 -12.12
CA ARG A 192 -10.32 18.81 -12.62
C ARG A 192 -11.17 17.56 -12.80
N LEU A 193 -12.13 17.33 -11.89
CA LEU A 193 -12.99 16.14 -11.94
C LEU A 193 -13.96 16.20 -13.12
N VAL A 194 -14.50 17.37 -13.45
CA VAL A 194 -15.50 17.56 -14.51
C VAL A 194 -14.86 17.93 -15.87
N ASP A 195 -13.52 17.94 -15.96
CA ASP A 195 -12.80 18.26 -17.20
C ASP A 195 -13.27 17.36 -18.37
N ASP A 196 -13.55 17.99 -19.51
CA ASP A 196 -13.97 17.34 -20.75
C ASP A 196 -12.98 16.27 -21.23
N LYS A 197 -11.70 16.35 -20.87
CA LYS A 197 -10.70 15.29 -21.15
C LYS A 197 -11.06 13.96 -20.49
N ILE A 198 -11.76 13.98 -19.36
CA ILE A 198 -12.15 12.79 -18.61
C ILE A 198 -13.47 12.23 -19.17
N TRP A 199 -14.49 13.08 -19.32
CA TRP A 199 -15.87 12.64 -19.54
C TRP A 199 -16.44 12.82 -20.95
N ARG A 200 -15.73 13.48 -21.88
CA ARG A 200 -16.28 13.74 -23.23
C ARG A 200 -16.77 12.46 -23.92
N VAL A 201 -17.89 12.60 -24.62
CA VAL A 201 -18.51 11.54 -25.44
C VAL A 201 -18.42 11.85 -26.95
N ALA A 202 -17.45 12.69 -27.33
CA ALA A 202 -17.26 13.18 -28.69
C ALA A 202 -17.02 12.11 -29.76
N CYS A 203 -16.65 10.90 -29.34
CA CYS A 203 -16.50 9.74 -30.22
C CYS A 203 -17.79 9.24 -30.87
N PHE A 204 -18.98 9.60 -30.35
CA PHE A 204 -20.24 9.19 -30.96
C PHE A 204 -20.69 10.08 -32.12
N TYR A 205 -20.25 11.34 -32.17
CA TYR A 205 -20.72 12.34 -33.14
C TYR A 205 -19.60 13.02 -33.92
N SER A 206 -18.33 12.77 -33.58
CA SER A 206 -17.16 13.33 -34.25
C SER A 206 -16.08 12.26 -34.41
N ARG A 207 -15.12 12.47 -35.32
CA ARG A 207 -13.93 11.60 -35.48
C ARG A 207 -12.90 11.77 -34.35
N SER A 208 -13.32 12.27 -33.19
CA SER A 208 -12.46 12.50 -32.03
C SER A 208 -12.55 11.34 -31.03
N THR A 209 -11.55 11.19 -30.15
CA THR A 209 -11.52 10.12 -29.15
C THR A 209 -12.47 10.43 -27.98
N CYS A 210 -13.05 9.39 -27.37
CA CYS A 210 -13.80 9.57 -26.12
C CYS A 210 -12.86 10.05 -25.00
N GLY A 211 -13.43 10.53 -23.90
CA GLY A 211 -12.70 10.87 -22.69
C GLY A 211 -12.00 9.66 -22.08
N VAL A 212 -10.98 9.92 -21.27
CA VAL A 212 -10.13 8.87 -20.67
C VAL A 212 -10.96 7.90 -19.82
N ALA A 213 -12.03 8.36 -19.15
CA ALA A 213 -12.89 7.50 -18.35
C ALA A 213 -13.59 6.43 -19.20
N TRP A 214 -14.20 6.83 -20.32
CA TRP A 214 -14.90 5.91 -21.21
C TRP A 214 -13.96 4.94 -21.92
N ASN A 215 -12.80 5.42 -22.39
CA ASN A 215 -11.81 4.54 -23.01
C ASN A 215 -11.29 3.49 -22.01
N SER A 216 -11.03 3.90 -20.77
CA SER A 216 -10.55 3.00 -19.72
C SER A 216 -11.61 2.00 -19.29
N LEU A 217 -12.88 2.44 -19.20
CA LEU A 217 -14.01 1.56 -18.87
C LEU A 217 -14.23 0.51 -19.97
N LEU A 218 -14.28 0.93 -21.23
CA LEU A 218 -14.40 0.03 -22.38
C LEU A 218 -13.27 -0.99 -22.39
N LEU A 219 -12.04 -0.53 -22.18
CA LEU A 219 -10.85 -1.38 -22.14
C LEU A 219 -10.94 -2.38 -20.98
N ALA A 220 -11.26 -1.93 -19.77
CA ALA A 220 -11.37 -2.78 -18.59
C ALA A 220 -12.45 -3.86 -18.75
N ILE A 221 -13.62 -3.51 -19.29
CA ILE A 221 -14.70 -4.48 -19.55
C ILE A 221 -14.25 -5.49 -20.62
N THR A 222 -13.70 -5.01 -21.73
CA THR A 222 -13.28 -5.89 -22.84
C THR A 222 -12.18 -6.85 -22.39
N VAL A 223 -11.16 -6.34 -21.70
CA VAL A 223 -10.06 -7.13 -21.14
C VAL A 223 -10.57 -8.10 -20.09
N GLY A 224 -11.43 -7.66 -19.17
CA GLY A 224 -12.00 -8.50 -18.11
C GLY A 224 -12.79 -9.67 -18.68
N VAL A 225 -13.68 -9.41 -19.65
CA VAL A 225 -14.48 -10.46 -20.31
C VAL A 225 -13.57 -11.43 -21.07
N LEU A 226 -12.71 -10.93 -21.95
CA LEU A 226 -11.89 -11.78 -22.81
C LEU A 226 -10.84 -12.58 -22.01
N SER A 227 -10.20 -11.99 -21.01
CA SER A 227 -9.25 -12.71 -20.14
C SER A 227 -9.94 -13.78 -19.30
N THR A 228 -11.17 -13.53 -18.84
CA THR A 228 -11.98 -14.53 -18.13
C THR A 228 -12.38 -15.67 -19.05
N LEU A 229 -12.84 -15.38 -20.27
CA LEU A 229 -13.18 -16.40 -21.26
C LEU A 229 -11.98 -17.27 -21.65
N LEU A 230 -10.82 -16.65 -21.91
CA LEU A 230 -9.59 -17.38 -22.20
C LEU A 230 -9.11 -18.20 -20.99
N GLY A 231 -9.16 -17.61 -19.79
CA GLY A 231 -8.80 -18.30 -18.55
C GLY A 231 -9.70 -19.50 -18.27
N LEU A 232 -11.01 -19.37 -18.52
CA LEU A 232 -11.97 -20.46 -18.41
C LEU A 232 -11.70 -21.56 -19.44
N ALA A 233 -11.43 -21.19 -20.69
CA ALA A 233 -11.08 -22.15 -21.74
C ALA A 233 -9.83 -22.96 -21.35
N PHE A 234 -8.78 -22.30 -20.85
CA PHE A 234 -7.57 -22.98 -20.36
C PHE A 234 -7.85 -23.86 -19.14
N ALA A 235 -8.70 -23.42 -18.21
CA ALA A 235 -9.09 -24.21 -17.05
C ALA A 235 -9.83 -25.49 -17.46
N LEU A 236 -10.83 -25.39 -18.34
CA LEU A 236 -11.60 -26.53 -18.84
C LEU A 236 -10.74 -27.51 -19.63
N VAL A 237 -9.88 -27.02 -20.53
CA VAL A 237 -8.93 -27.86 -21.26
C VAL A 237 -8.02 -28.62 -20.29
N LEU A 238 -7.46 -27.94 -19.29
CA LEU A 238 -6.51 -28.58 -18.38
C LEU A 238 -7.15 -29.58 -17.42
N THR A 239 -8.44 -29.42 -17.10
CA THR A 239 -9.15 -30.23 -16.10
C THR A 239 -10.02 -31.32 -16.71
N ARG A 240 -10.53 -31.14 -17.94
CA ARG A 240 -11.54 -32.04 -18.54
C ARG A 240 -11.09 -32.75 -19.82
N THR A 241 -10.14 -32.25 -20.61
CA THR A 241 -9.78 -32.87 -21.92
C THR A 241 -8.59 -33.84 -21.90
N GLY A 242 -8.04 -34.17 -20.73
CA GLY A 242 -6.99 -35.20 -20.62
C GLY A 242 -5.70 -34.90 -21.40
N VAL A 243 -5.30 -33.61 -21.48
CA VAL A 243 -4.10 -33.17 -22.21
C VAL A 243 -2.82 -33.93 -21.80
N ARG A 244 -2.13 -34.51 -22.78
CA ARG A 244 -0.95 -35.38 -22.57
C ARG A 244 0.22 -34.69 -21.86
N PHE A 245 0.40 -33.38 -22.06
CA PHE A 245 1.45 -32.57 -21.42
C PHE A 245 0.88 -31.54 -20.42
N ARG A 246 0.00 -31.99 -19.52
CA ARG A 246 -0.69 -31.14 -18.52
C ARG A 246 0.25 -30.16 -17.80
N SER A 247 1.40 -30.64 -17.35
CA SER A 247 2.37 -29.79 -16.63
C SER A 247 2.98 -28.71 -17.52
N ALA A 248 3.37 -29.03 -18.76
CA ALA A 248 3.94 -28.06 -19.69
C ALA A 248 2.90 -27.00 -20.10
N PHE A 249 1.66 -27.39 -20.37
CA PHE A 249 0.58 -26.46 -20.68
C PHE A 249 0.34 -25.50 -19.51
N LYS A 250 0.23 -26.03 -18.28
CA LYS A 250 0.08 -25.20 -17.08
C LYS A 250 1.22 -24.20 -16.93
N SER A 251 2.47 -24.63 -17.10
CA SER A 251 3.64 -23.75 -16.98
C SER A 251 3.65 -22.66 -18.06
N LEU A 252 3.33 -23.00 -19.32
CA LEU A 252 3.26 -22.04 -20.42
C LEU A 252 2.14 -21.02 -20.21
N SER A 253 0.97 -21.44 -19.74
CA SER A 253 -0.15 -20.54 -19.43
C SER A 253 0.16 -19.59 -18.27
N LEU A 254 1.05 -19.96 -17.36
CA LEU A 254 1.44 -19.13 -16.22
C LEU A 254 2.64 -18.22 -16.51
N LEU A 255 3.43 -18.51 -17.54
CA LEU A 255 4.64 -17.73 -17.88
C LEU A 255 4.43 -16.20 -17.95
N PRO A 256 3.31 -15.68 -18.50
CA PRO A 256 3.11 -14.23 -18.56
C PRO A 256 2.94 -13.57 -17.19
N ILE A 257 2.62 -14.29 -16.11
CA ILE A 257 2.47 -13.70 -14.77
C ILE A 257 3.81 -13.34 -14.13
N ILE A 258 4.87 -14.05 -14.51
CA ILE A 258 6.23 -13.82 -13.98
C ILE A 258 6.84 -12.58 -14.67
N THR A 259 6.47 -12.37 -15.92
CA THR A 259 6.96 -11.24 -16.71
C THR A 259 6.24 -9.96 -16.29
N PRO A 260 6.96 -8.89 -15.91
CA PRO A 260 6.32 -7.61 -15.60
C PRO A 260 5.45 -7.11 -16.76
N PRO A 261 4.26 -6.54 -16.53
CA PRO A 261 3.35 -6.11 -17.60
C PRO A 261 3.99 -5.13 -18.60
N PHE A 262 4.92 -4.29 -18.13
CA PHE A 262 5.70 -3.38 -18.98
C PHE A 262 6.52 -4.12 -20.05
N VAL A 263 7.12 -5.26 -19.70
CA VAL A 263 7.95 -6.06 -20.62
C VAL A 263 7.11 -6.64 -21.75
N ILE A 264 5.89 -7.11 -21.44
CA ILE A 264 4.94 -7.60 -22.46
C ILE A 264 4.57 -6.47 -23.43
N GLY A 265 4.28 -5.28 -22.90
CA GLY A 265 4.00 -4.09 -23.73
C GLY A 265 5.17 -3.72 -24.64
N LEU A 266 6.40 -3.71 -24.12
CA LEU A 266 7.59 -3.42 -24.90
C LEU A 266 7.83 -4.49 -25.98
N ALA A 267 7.67 -5.78 -25.66
CA ALA A 267 7.81 -6.86 -26.63
C ALA A 267 6.83 -6.71 -27.80
N ILE A 268 5.57 -6.36 -27.52
CA ILE A 268 4.57 -6.09 -28.54
C ILE A 268 4.99 -4.90 -29.41
N ILE A 269 5.48 -3.81 -28.83
CA ILE A 269 5.95 -2.65 -29.60
C ILE A 269 7.17 -2.99 -30.45
N LEU A 270 8.12 -3.79 -29.95
CA LEU A 270 9.32 -4.18 -30.69
C LEU A 270 9.02 -5.16 -31.83
N LEU A 271 7.99 -5.99 -31.70
CA LEU A 271 7.59 -6.93 -32.75
C LEU A 271 6.63 -6.29 -33.76
N PHE A 272 5.62 -5.56 -33.27
CA PHE A 272 4.47 -5.09 -34.04
C PHE A 272 4.38 -3.56 -34.17
N GLY A 273 5.34 -2.81 -33.62
CA GLY A 273 5.45 -1.37 -33.83
C GLY A 273 5.75 -0.99 -35.28
N LEU A 274 5.83 0.31 -35.57
CA LEU A 274 6.09 0.81 -36.93
C LEU A 274 7.39 0.23 -37.52
N SER A 275 8.46 0.20 -36.72
CA SER A 275 9.76 -0.38 -37.10
C SER A 275 9.96 -1.78 -36.54
N GLY A 276 8.88 -2.46 -36.14
CA GLY A 276 8.97 -3.78 -35.53
C GLY A 276 9.31 -4.87 -36.54
N ASN A 277 10.04 -5.90 -36.09
CA ASN A 277 10.53 -6.97 -36.97
C ASN A 277 9.39 -7.67 -37.73
N VAL A 278 8.26 -7.95 -37.07
CA VAL A 278 7.12 -8.62 -37.69
C VAL A 278 6.40 -7.68 -38.65
N THR A 279 6.18 -6.42 -38.25
CA THR A 279 5.54 -5.42 -39.11
C THR A 279 6.31 -5.19 -40.40
N GLN A 280 7.64 -5.03 -40.30
CA GLN A 280 8.51 -4.80 -41.45
C GLN A 280 8.60 -6.03 -42.36
N PHE A 281 8.66 -7.23 -41.78
CA PHE A 281 8.60 -8.47 -42.54
C PHE A 281 7.29 -8.58 -43.35
N VAL A 282 6.15 -8.35 -42.71
CA VAL A 282 4.84 -8.40 -43.38
C VAL A 282 4.72 -7.33 -44.46
N ALA A 283 5.20 -6.11 -44.19
CA ALA A 283 5.21 -5.04 -45.17
C ALA A 283 6.05 -5.40 -46.41
N ALA A 284 7.22 -6.02 -46.22
CA ALA A 284 8.09 -6.45 -47.30
C ALA A 284 7.49 -7.59 -48.14
N GLN A 285 6.79 -8.55 -47.51
CA GLN A 285 6.24 -9.72 -48.20
C GLN A 285 4.90 -9.43 -48.88
N PHE A 286 4.05 -8.62 -48.26
CA PHE A 286 2.67 -8.40 -48.71
C PHE A 286 2.43 -7.00 -49.29
N GLY A 287 3.45 -6.13 -49.33
CA GLY A 287 3.35 -4.77 -49.86
C GLY A 287 2.41 -3.86 -49.07
N VAL A 288 2.10 -4.20 -47.82
CA VAL A 288 1.20 -3.44 -46.95
C VAL A 288 1.98 -2.38 -46.19
N GLU A 289 1.51 -1.14 -46.20
CA GLU A 289 2.15 -0.07 -45.44
C GLU A 289 2.02 -0.29 -43.92
N PRO A 290 3.12 -0.16 -43.14
CA PRO A 290 3.06 -0.20 -41.68
C PRO A 290 2.12 0.85 -41.10
N THR A 291 1.08 0.41 -40.38
CA THR A 291 0.13 1.29 -39.69
C THR A 291 0.37 1.33 -38.19
N ARG A 292 -0.16 2.37 -37.53
CA ARG A 292 -0.05 2.55 -36.07
C ARG A 292 -1.07 1.76 -35.26
N TRP A 293 -1.58 0.64 -35.79
CA TRP A 293 -2.69 -0.11 -35.18
C TRP A 293 -2.39 -0.61 -33.75
N VAL A 294 -1.12 -0.86 -33.43
CA VAL A 294 -0.67 -1.29 -32.09
C VAL A 294 -0.64 -0.13 -31.08
N TYR A 295 -0.53 1.12 -31.55
CA TYR A 295 -0.46 2.30 -30.68
C TYR A 295 -1.87 2.81 -30.40
N GLY A 296 -2.54 2.19 -29.43
CA GLY A 296 -3.89 2.55 -29.03
C GLY A 296 -4.59 1.42 -28.30
N PHE A 297 -5.92 1.37 -28.41
CA PHE A 297 -6.76 0.40 -27.74
C PHE A 297 -6.32 -1.05 -27.98
N THR A 298 -6.05 -1.42 -29.24
CA THR A 298 -5.72 -2.80 -29.63
C THR A 298 -4.43 -3.31 -29.00
N GLY A 299 -3.35 -2.50 -29.03
CA GLY A 299 -2.08 -2.93 -28.43
C GLY A 299 -2.16 -3.06 -26.91
N VAL A 300 -2.86 -2.12 -26.25
CA VAL A 300 -3.09 -2.19 -24.79
C VAL A 300 -3.97 -3.40 -24.45
N LEU A 301 -5.02 -3.65 -25.24
CA LEU A 301 -5.89 -4.81 -25.10
C LEU A 301 -5.08 -6.11 -25.16
N ILE A 302 -4.27 -6.31 -26.20
CA ILE A 302 -3.46 -7.54 -26.36
C ILE A 302 -2.47 -7.68 -25.19
N ALA A 303 -1.76 -6.60 -24.82
CA ALA A 303 -0.80 -6.63 -23.71
C ALA A 303 -1.46 -7.02 -22.39
N GLN A 304 -2.64 -6.45 -22.09
CA GLN A 304 -3.40 -6.74 -20.88
C GLN A 304 -4.03 -8.13 -20.91
N LEU A 305 -4.52 -8.61 -22.06
CA LEU A 305 -5.03 -9.97 -22.19
C LEU A 305 -3.96 -11.00 -21.86
N LEU A 306 -2.75 -10.84 -22.40
CA LEU A 306 -1.64 -11.74 -22.10
C LEU A 306 -1.26 -11.69 -20.62
N SER A 307 -1.31 -10.51 -19.99
CA SER A 307 -0.93 -10.33 -18.59
C SER A 307 -1.98 -10.86 -17.61
N PHE A 308 -3.28 -10.69 -17.90
CA PHE A 308 -4.36 -10.99 -16.96
C PHE A 308 -5.03 -12.35 -17.17
N THR A 309 -4.93 -12.96 -18.35
CA THR A 309 -5.44 -14.32 -18.59
C THR A 309 -4.88 -15.36 -17.61
N PRO A 310 -3.58 -15.38 -17.26
CA PRO A 310 -3.03 -16.33 -16.28
C PRO A 310 -3.66 -16.18 -14.89
N ILE A 311 -3.97 -14.94 -14.48
CA ILE A 311 -4.60 -14.64 -13.19
C ILE A 311 -6.03 -15.18 -13.20
N ALA A 312 -6.80 -14.91 -14.25
CA ALA A 312 -8.15 -15.43 -14.40
C ALA A 312 -8.15 -16.98 -14.40
N PHE A 313 -7.23 -17.60 -15.13
CA PHE A 313 -7.03 -19.05 -15.14
C PHE A 313 -6.77 -19.63 -13.74
N LEU A 314 -5.89 -19.01 -12.93
CA LEU A 314 -5.56 -19.48 -11.57
C LEU A 314 -6.76 -19.43 -10.63
N VAL A 315 -7.62 -18.43 -10.76
CA VAL A 315 -8.86 -18.35 -9.96
C VAL A 315 -9.87 -19.40 -10.44
N LEU A 316 -10.05 -19.51 -11.76
CA LEU A 316 -11.08 -20.38 -12.36
C LEU A 316 -10.75 -21.87 -12.24
N ILE A 317 -9.48 -22.27 -12.28
CA ILE A 317 -9.13 -23.69 -12.12
C ILE A 317 -9.55 -24.22 -10.75
N GLY A 318 -9.38 -23.44 -9.67
CA GLY A 318 -9.83 -23.83 -8.33
C GLY A 318 -11.35 -23.99 -8.23
N VAL A 319 -12.11 -23.17 -8.97
CA VAL A 319 -13.57 -23.29 -9.06
C VAL A 319 -13.99 -24.51 -9.87
N VAL A 320 -13.39 -24.73 -11.04
CA VAL A 320 -13.72 -25.87 -11.91
C VAL A 320 -13.36 -27.21 -11.25
N GLU A 321 -12.23 -27.28 -10.54
CA GLU A 321 -11.83 -28.48 -9.79
C GLU A 321 -12.73 -28.75 -8.57
N ALA A 322 -13.39 -27.73 -8.02
CA ALA A 322 -14.32 -27.88 -6.90
C ALA A 322 -15.69 -28.46 -7.31
N ILE A 323 -16.07 -28.39 -8.60
CA ILE A 323 -17.32 -28.97 -9.10
C ILE A 323 -17.17 -30.49 -9.19
N SER A 324 -18.01 -31.22 -8.44
CA SER A 324 -18.01 -32.68 -8.43
C SER A 324 -18.43 -33.26 -9.78
N PRO A 325 -17.72 -34.28 -10.32
CA PRO A 325 -18.08 -34.92 -11.59
C PRO A 325 -19.51 -35.46 -11.64
N SER A 326 -20.06 -35.90 -10.51
CA SER A 326 -21.45 -36.41 -10.43
C SER A 326 -22.50 -35.37 -10.81
N LEU A 327 -22.24 -34.08 -10.60
CA LEU A 327 -23.15 -33.00 -11.03
C LEU A 327 -23.12 -32.84 -12.55
N GLU A 328 -21.96 -33.02 -13.18
CA GLU A 328 -21.83 -33.00 -14.64
C GLU A 328 -22.52 -34.22 -15.27
N GLU A 329 -22.34 -35.41 -14.70
CA GLU A 329 -23.02 -36.64 -15.13
C GLU A 329 -24.55 -36.53 -15.00
N ALA A 330 -25.05 -35.90 -13.93
CA ALA A 330 -26.47 -35.63 -13.75
C ALA A 330 -27.02 -34.66 -14.81
N ALA A 331 -26.30 -33.58 -15.11
CA ALA A 331 -26.67 -32.64 -16.17
C ALA A 331 -26.72 -33.31 -17.56
N GLN A 332 -25.70 -34.11 -17.87
CA GLN A 332 -25.65 -34.89 -19.12
C GLN A 332 -26.82 -35.88 -19.24
N THR A 333 -27.21 -36.52 -18.12
CA THR A 333 -28.39 -37.41 -18.08
C THR A 333 -29.68 -36.66 -18.40
N LEU A 334 -29.79 -35.40 -17.96
CA LEU A 334 -30.92 -34.50 -18.27
C LEU A 334 -30.81 -33.83 -19.65
N ARG A 335 -29.77 -34.13 -20.44
CA ARG A 335 -29.47 -33.53 -21.75
C ARG A 335 -29.26 -32.00 -21.68
N ALA A 336 -28.67 -31.52 -20.60
CA ALA A 336 -28.22 -30.14 -20.42
C ALA A 336 -26.70 -30.02 -20.59
#